data_AF-A0A7Y0FLG6-F1
#
_entry.id   AF-A0A7Y0FLG6-F1
#
_cell.length_a   1.000
_cell.length_b   1.000
_cell.length_c   1.000
_cell.angle_alpha   90.00
_cell.angle_beta   90.00
_cell.angle_gamma   90.00
#
_symmetry.space_group_name_H-M   'P 1'
#
loop_
_entity.id
_entity.type
_entity.pdbx_description
1 polymer ?
#
loop_
_entity_poly.entity_id
_entity_poly.type
_entity_poly.pdbx_seq_one_letter_code
_entity_poly.pdbx_strand_id
1 'polypeptide(L)'
;MASVRFSVEMQRVIAESRQVALHLGCDYVSTLHLLLADCQLYPFWSLRDVLFGNARALTAFTEQLRAGPPLAAAGSLPLLKECERALRKTKTVARHYRAAEVLPCHFLLAAAQVPSSLLATLLAENQVSISTLMQHFERTGQLGAPAAAGRSFWLAKVRHWLAG
;
A
#
# COMPACT_ATOMS: atom_id res chain seq x y z
N MET A 1 -24.69 4.27 -6.15
CA MET A 1 -23.46 5.07 -6.28
C MET A 1 -22.52 4.37 -7.24
N ALA A 2 -21.97 5.05 -8.25
CA ALA A 2 -21.02 4.44 -9.18
C ALA A 2 -19.79 3.91 -8.41
N SER A 3 -19.35 2.70 -8.71
CA SER A 3 -18.14 2.11 -8.10
C SER A 3 -16.92 2.90 -8.58
N VAL A 4 -16.15 3.50 -7.65
CA VAL A 4 -14.82 4.07 -7.95
C VAL A 4 -13.95 3.00 -8.58
N ARG A 5 -13.35 3.32 -9.73
CA ARG A 5 -12.52 2.40 -10.53
C ARG A 5 -11.06 2.51 -10.09
N PHE A 6 -10.27 1.50 -10.43
CA PHE A 6 -8.82 1.54 -10.22
C PHE A 6 -8.17 2.38 -11.31
N SER A 7 -7.31 3.32 -10.91
CA SER A 7 -6.46 4.10 -11.81
C SER A 7 -5.53 3.18 -12.60
N VAL A 8 -4.97 3.69 -13.70
CA VAL A 8 -3.93 2.98 -14.47
C VAL A 8 -2.73 2.70 -13.58
N GLU A 9 -2.39 3.63 -12.69
CA GLU A 9 -1.27 3.52 -11.76
C GLU A 9 -1.48 2.35 -10.80
N MET A 10 -2.66 2.26 -10.18
CA MET A 10 -3.00 1.17 -9.27
C MET A 10 -3.06 -0.18 -10.00
N GLN A 11 -3.57 -0.22 -11.23
CA GLN A 11 -3.57 -1.44 -12.04
C GLN A 11 -2.14 -1.92 -12.33
N ARG A 12 -1.21 -1.00 -12.60
CA ARG A 12 0.22 -1.31 -12.76
C ARG A 12 0.84 -1.84 -11.47
N VAL A 13 0.56 -1.24 -10.32
CA VAL A 13 1.04 -1.77 -9.02
C VAL A 13 0.54 -3.19 -8.78
N ILE A 14 -0.73 -3.48 -9.07
CA ILE A 14 -1.30 -4.83 -8.90
C ILE A 14 -0.57 -5.82 -9.82
N ALA A 15 -0.38 -5.46 -11.09
CA ALA A 15 0.32 -6.32 -12.05
C ALA A 15 1.77 -6.59 -11.64
N GLU A 16 2.50 -5.53 -11.25
CA GLU A 16 3.90 -5.61 -10.86
C GLU A 16 4.07 -6.34 -9.53
N SER A 17 3.13 -6.22 -8.58
CA SER A 17 3.20 -6.94 -7.31
C SER A 17 3.26 -8.47 -7.47
N ARG A 18 2.70 -9.00 -8.56
CA ARG A 18 2.80 -10.41 -8.92
C ARG A 18 4.21 -10.77 -9.40
N GLN A 19 4.83 -9.91 -10.19
CA GLN A 19 6.21 -10.11 -10.66
C GLN A 19 7.18 -10.06 -9.48
N VAL A 20 6.98 -9.10 -8.57
CA VAL A 20 7.75 -9.03 -7.31
C VAL A 20 7.61 -10.32 -6.51
N ALA A 21 6.39 -10.82 -6.30
CA ALA A 21 6.17 -12.08 -5.57
C ALA A 21 6.89 -13.26 -6.22
N LEU A 22 6.72 -13.46 -7.54
CA LEU A 22 7.38 -14.54 -8.28
C LEU A 22 8.91 -14.43 -8.21
N HIS A 23 9.45 -13.22 -8.33
CA HIS A 23 10.89 -12.96 -8.25
C HIS A 23 11.47 -13.30 -6.88
N LEU A 24 10.70 -13.10 -5.81
CA LEU A 24 11.08 -13.43 -4.44
C LEU A 24 10.89 -14.91 -4.09
N GLY A 25 10.37 -15.72 -5.00
CA GLY A 25 10.09 -17.13 -4.73
C GLY A 25 8.77 -17.36 -3.99
N CYS A 26 7.88 -16.37 -3.96
CA CYS A 26 6.60 -16.44 -3.27
C CYS A 26 5.48 -16.89 -4.22
N ASP A 27 4.67 -17.85 -3.78
CA ASP A 27 3.46 -18.33 -4.46
C ASP A 27 2.18 -17.57 -4.05
N TYR A 28 2.33 -16.40 -3.42
CA TYR A 28 1.24 -15.55 -2.96
C TYR A 28 1.58 -14.06 -3.12
N VAL A 29 0.55 -13.21 -3.14
CA VAL A 29 0.70 -11.75 -3.10
C VAL A 29 0.27 -11.19 -1.73
N SER A 30 1.12 -10.36 -1.14
CA SER A 30 0.91 -9.70 0.15
C SER A 30 0.93 -8.18 0.00
N THR A 31 0.59 -7.46 1.07
CA THR A 31 0.71 -5.99 1.11
C THR A 31 2.16 -5.50 0.90
N LEU A 32 3.17 -6.30 1.27
CA LEU A 32 4.57 -5.96 0.98
C LEU A 32 4.88 -6.05 -0.51
N HIS A 33 4.36 -7.05 -1.23
CA HIS A 33 4.57 -7.13 -2.68
C HIS A 33 3.97 -5.92 -3.40
N LEU A 34 2.81 -5.40 -2.96
CA LEU A 34 2.23 -4.17 -3.51
C LEU A 34 3.03 -2.92 -3.11
N LEU A 35 3.55 -2.84 -1.87
CA LEU A 35 4.44 -1.75 -1.46
C LEU A 35 5.70 -1.71 -2.32
N LEU A 36 6.35 -2.86 -2.52
CA LEU A 36 7.59 -2.95 -3.29
C LEU A 36 7.36 -2.56 -4.76
N ALA A 37 6.27 -3.05 -5.35
CA ALA A 37 5.86 -2.66 -6.70
C ALA A 37 5.62 -1.14 -6.82
N ASP A 38 4.94 -0.53 -5.85
CA ASP A 38 4.74 0.92 -5.80
C ASP A 38 6.09 1.65 -5.70
N CYS A 39 6.97 1.26 -4.79
CA CYS A 39 8.31 1.86 -4.63
C CYS A 39 9.18 1.75 -5.89
N GLN A 40 9.03 0.69 -6.69
CA GLN A 40 9.78 0.49 -7.94
C GLN A 40 9.22 1.32 -9.10
N LEU A 41 7.89 1.34 -9.27
CA LEU A 41 7.23 2.07 -10.35
C LEU A 41 7.22 3.58 -10.12
N TYR A 42 7.14 4.00 -8.85
CA TYR A 42 6.72 5.34 -8.44
C TYR A 42 7.65 5.94 -7.37
N PRO A 43 8.97 6.02 -7.62
CA PRO A 43 9.96 6.33 -6.59
C PRO A 43 9.82 7.70 -5.92
N PHE A 44 9.24 8.69 -6.60
CA PHE A 44 9.17 10.08 -6.11
C PHE A 44 7.97 10.37 -5.18
N TRP A 45 6.92 9.55 -5.25
CA TRP A 45 5.67 9.78 -4.52
C TRP A 45 5.13 8.54 -3.78
N SER A 46 5.90 7.45 -3.82
CA SER A 46 5.73 6.25 -2.98
C SER A 46 6.37 6.44 -1.59
N LEU A 47 6.21 5.44 -0.73
CA LEU A 47 6.81 5.42 0.61
C LEU A 47 8.30 5.06 0.62
N ARG A 48 8.98 4.99 -0.53
CA ARG A 48 10.37 4.53 -0.62
C ARG A 48 11.29 5.32 0.32
N ASP A 49 11.26 6.64 0.22
CA ASP A 49 12.15 7.49 0.99
C ASP A 49 11.70 7.58 2.46
N VAL A 50 10.42 7.28 2.76
CA VAL A 50 9.89 7.23 4.13
C VAL A 50 10.33 5.97 4.86
N LEU A 51 10.38 4.83 4.18
CA LEU A 51 10.65 3.53 4.81
C LEU A 51 12.09 3.06 4.65
N PHE A 52 12.72 3.37 3.52
CA PHE A 52 14.04 2.83 3.16
C PHE A 52 15.08 3.93 2.98
N GLY A 53 14.66 5.19 2.80
CA GLY A 53 15.54 6.34 2.61
C GLY A 53 16.21 6.42 1.23
N ASN A 54 16.52 5.30 0.57
CA ASN A 54 17.05 5.27 -0.79
C ASN A 54 16.80 3.93 -1.50
N ALA A 55 17.11 3.89 -2.81
CA ALA A 55 16.94 2.70 -3.64
C ALA A 55 17.80 1.51 -3.19
N ARG A 56 19.02 1.74 -2.69
CA ARG A 56 19.91 0.66 -2.24
C ARG A 56 19.35 -0.06 -1.01
N ALA A 57 18.81 0.70 -0.05
CA ALA A 57 18.16 0.15 1.13
C ALA A 57 16.87 -0.61 0.78
N LEU A 58 16.08 -0.10 -0.17
CA LEU A 58 14.92 -0.82 -0.72
C LEU A 58 15.35 -2.17 -1.32
N THR A 59 16.40 -2.19 -2.14
CA THR A 59 16.92 -3.44 -2.72
C THR A 59 17.38 -4.41 -1.64
N ALA A 60 18.14 -3.94 -0.63
CA ALA A 60 18.61 -4.77 0.46
C ALA A 60 17.43 -5.39 1.27
N PHE A 61 16.42 -4.58 1.57
CA PHE A 61 15.19 -5.07 2.22
C PHE A 61 14.44 -6.07 1.36
N THR A 62 14.32 -5.82 0.05
CA THR A 62 13.66 -6.72 -0.89
C THR A 62 14.32 -8.10 -0.90
N GLU A 63 15.65 -8.15 -0.91
CA GLU A 63 16.39 -9.42 -0.87
C GLU A 63 16.22 -10.18 0.46
N GLN A 64 16.01 -9.49 1.58
CA GLN A 64 15.72 -10.15 2.86
C GLN A 64 14.36 -10.86 2.87
N LEU A 65 13.43 -10.49 2.00
CA LEU A 65 12.12 -11.11 1.87
C LEU A 65 12.13 -12.34 0.94
N ARG A 66 13.27 -12.68 0.34
CA ARG A 66 13.38 -13.80 -0.58
C ARG A 66 13.07 -15.12 0.13
N ALA A 67 12.01 -15.79 -0.30
CA ALA A 67 11.58 -17.09 0.22
C ALA A 67 12.27 -18.27 -0.49
N GLY A 68 12.78 -18.04 -1.71
CA GLY A 68 13.41 -19.08 -2.51
C GLY A 68 13.88 -18.58 -3.88
N PRO A 69 14.24 -19.50 -4.79
CA PRO A 69 14.52 -19.15 -6.18
C PRO A 69 13.27 -18.56 -6.86
N PRO A 70 13.43 -17.73 -7.91
CA PRO A 70 12.30 -17.21 -8.67
C PRO A 70 11.38 -18.31 -9.18
N LEU A 71 10.07 -18.13 -9.04
CA LEU A 71 9.07 -19.07 -9.53
C LEU A 71 8.72 -18.78 -11.00
N ALA A 72 8.51 -19.83 -11.78
CA ALA A 72 7.92 -19.69 -13.11
C ALA A 72 6.47 -19.22 -13.01
N ALA A 73 6.05 -18.34 -13.92
CA ALA A 73 4.69 -17.82 -13.92
C ALA A 73 3.67 -18.94 -14.22
N ALA A 74 2.93 -19.39 -13.20
CA ALA A 74 1.85 -20.36 -13.33
C ALA A 74 0.53 -19.72 -12.88
N GLY A 75 -0.16 -19.05 -13.80
CA GLY A 75 -1.51 -18.53 -13.58
C GLY A 75 -1.62 -17.39 -12.56
N SER A 76 -2.80 -17.23 -11.96
CA SER A 76 -3.07 -16.20 -10.94
C SER A 76 -2.52 -16.63 -9.59
N LEU A 77 -1.71 -15.77 -8.97
CA LEU A 77 -1.28 -15.97 -7.59
C LEU A 77 -2.42 -15.62 -6.63
N PRO A 78 -2.67 -16.45 -5.59
CA PRO A 78 -3.60 -16.10 -4.53
C PRO A 78 -3.11 -14.86 -3.77
N LEU A 79 -4.07 -14.09 -3.26
CA LEU A 79 -3.77 -13.01 -2.33
C LEU A 79 -3.77 -13.56 -0.91
N LEU A 80 -2.85 -13.12 -0.06
CA LEU A 80 -3.00 -13.32 1.38
C LEU A 80 -4.25 -12.60 1.89
N LYS A 81 -4.88 -13.17 2.91
CA LYS A 81 -6.11 -12.62 3.53
C LYS A 81 -5.95 -11.15 3.94
N GLU A 82 -4.77 -10.76 4.40
CA GLU A 82 -4.47 -9.38 4.78
C GLU A 82 -4.47 -8.42 3.58
N CYS A 83 -3.92 -8.84 2.45
CA CYS A 83 -3.93 -8.09 1.20
C CYS A 83 -5.33 -7.97 0.62
N GLU A 84 -6.12 -9.04 0.65
CA GLU A 84 -7.52 -8.97 0.24
C GLU A 84 -8.34 -7.99 1.09
N ARG A 85 -8.14 -8.01 2.42
CA ARG A 85 -8.81 -7.07 3.35
C ARG A 85 -8.43 -5.63 3.02
N ALA A 86 -7.16 -5.38 2.71
CA ALA A 86 -6.69 -4.05 2.31
C ALA A 86 -7.33 -3.58 1.00
N LEU A 87 -7.36 -4.43 -0.04
CA LEU A 87 -8.01 -4.11 -1.32
C LEU A 87 -9.51 -3.81 -1.16
N ARG A 88 -10.23 -4.58 -0.35
CA ARG A 88 -11.65 -4.33 -0.05
C ARG A 88 -11.87 -2.97 0.61
N LYS A 89 -10.99 -2.56 1.53
CA LYS A 89 -11.04 -1.25 2.21
C LYS A 89 -10.62 -0.08 1.31
N THR A 90 -9.80 -0.33 0.29
CA THR A 90 -9.18 0.71 -0.55
C THR A 90 -10.21 1.65 -1.19
N LYS A 91 -11.31 1.13 -1.74
CA LYS A 91 -12.37 1.97 -2.33
C LYS A 91 -13.05 2.89 -1.31
N THR A 92 -13.09 2.51 -0.04
CA THR A 92 -13.63 3.36 1.04
C THR A 92 -12.67 4.50 1.36
N VAL A 93 -11.36 4.23 1.37
CA VAL A 93 -10.33 5.27 1.52
C VAL A 93 -10.39 6.27 0.36
N ALA A 94 -10.41 5.81 -0.88
CA ALA A 94 -10.51 6.69 -2.06
C ALA A 94 -11.77 7.59 -2.00
N ARG A 95 -12.92 7.03 -1.62
CA ARG A 95 -14.16 7.80 -1.42
C ARG A 95 -14.05 8.84 -0.32
N HIS A 96 -13.34 8.54 0.78
CA HIS A 96 -13.13 9.50 1.85
C HIS A 96 -12.40 10.75 1.35
N TYR A 97 -11.39 10.56 0.50
CA TYR A 97 -10.62 11.63 -0.12
C TYR A 97 -11.27 12.18 -1.40
N ARG A 98 -12.52 11.81 -1.69
CA ARG A 98 -13.26 12.25 -2.89
C ARG A 98 -12.47 12.03 -4.19
N ALA A 99 -11.61 11.02 -4.22
CA ALA A 99 -10.81 10.73 -5.38
C ALA A 99 -11.70 10.20 -6.51
N ALA A 100 -11.45 10.68 -7.74
CA ALA A 100 -12.14 10.21 -8.93
C ALA A 100 -11.83 8.72 -9.21
N GLU A 101 -10.61 8.30 -8.84
CA GLU A 101 -10.11 6.95 -9.02
C GLU A 101 -9.36 6.45 -7.78
N VAL A 102 -9.22 5.13 -7.65
CA VAL A 102 -8.35 4.52 -6.65
C VAL A 102 -6.90 4.58 -7.14
N LEU A 103 -6.12 5.40 -6.48
CA LEU A 103 -4.65 5.46 -6.55
C LEU A 103 -3.94 4.50 -5.58
N PRO A 104 -2.64 4.19 -5.79
CA PRO A 104 -1.82 3.37 -4.89
C PRO A 104 -1.78 3.85 -3.44
N CYS A 105 -1.72 5.17 -3.21
CA CYS A 105 -1.72 5.75 -1.87
C CYS A 105 -2.94 5.34 -1.03
N HIS A 106 -4.12 5.20 -1.64
CA HIS A 106 -5.32 4.76 -0.95
C HIS A 106 -5.22 3.30 -0.51
N PHE A 107 -4.55 2.46 -1.30
CA PHE A 107 -4.27 1.08 -0.92
C PHE A 107 -3.30 1.03 0.25
N LEU A 108 -2.20 1.78 0.20
CA LEU A 108 -1.20 1.81 1.27
C LEU A 108 -1.80 2.32 2.59
N LEU A 109 -2.65 3.36 2.53
CA LEU A 109 -3.41 3.83 3.69
C LEU A 109 -4.44 2.81 4.19
N ALA A 110 -5.09 2.06 3.30
CA ALA A 110 -6.02 1.01 3.69
C ALA A 110 -5.29 -0.17 4.34
N ALA A 111 -4.16 -0.59 3.78
CA ALA A 111 -3.31 -1.66 4.28
C ALA A 111 -2.71 -1.33 5.64
N ALA A 112 -2.27 -0.09 5.88
CA ALA A 112 -1.81 0.39 7.18
C ALA A 112 -2.88 0.29 8.29
N GLN A 113 -4.16 0.23 7.93
CA GLN A 113 -5.30 0.09 8.85
C GLN A 113 -5.87 -1.33 8.92
N VAL A 114 -5.24 -2.31 8.27
CA VAL A 114 -5.60 -3.71 8.42
C VAL A 114 -4.74 -4.29 9.54
N PRO A 115 -5.35 -4.67 10.68
CA PRO A 115 -4.60 -5.35 11.74
C PRO A 115 -3.90 -6.58 11.18
N SER A 116 -2.63 -6.73 11.52
CA SER A 116 -1.75 -7.82 11.08
C SER A 116 -1.47 -7.87 9.57
N SER A 117 -1.68 -6.77 8.83
CA SER A 117 -1.09 -6.68 7.49
C SER A 117 0.43 -6.59 7.61
N LEU A 118 1.12 -7.21 6.65
CA LEU A 118 2.59 -7.17 6.64
C LEU A 118 3.11 -5.73 6.47
N LEU A 119 2.39 -4.88 5.74
CA LEU A 119 2.67 -3.45 5.70
C LEU A 119 2.53 -2.80 7.08
N ALA A 120 1.45 -3.07 7.84
CA ALA A 120 1.28 -2.48 9.17
C ALA A 120 2.39 -2.92 10.14
N THR A 121 2.83 -4.18 10.05
CA THR A 121 3.98 -4.68 10.83
C THR A 121 5.25 -3.91 10.48
N LEU A 122 5.57 -3.79 9.18
CA LEU A 122 6.75 -3.04 8.73
C LEU A 122 6.72 -1.57 9.19
N LEU A 123 5.55 -0.94 9.12
CA LEU A 123 5.36 0.44 9.59
C LEU A 123 5.63 0.55 11.10
N ALA A 124 5.13 -0.40 11.90
CA ALA A 124 5.35 -0.41 13.35
C ALA A 124 6.84 -0.61 13.70
N GLU A 125 7.53 -1.53 13.02
CA GLU A 125 8.96 -1.79 13.21
C GLU A 125 9.82 -0.56 12.90
N ASN A 126 9.42 0.22 11.88
CA ASN A 126 10.09 1.47 11.49
C ASN A 126 9.55 2.71 12.22
N GLN A 127 8.66 2.54 13.21
CA GLN A 127 8.02 3.62 13.97
C GLN A 127 7.31 4.66 13.08
N VAL A 128 6.77 4.23 11.94
CA VAL A 128 6.04 5.06 10.99
C VAL A 128 4.55 5.03 11.30
N SER A 129 4.03 6.17 11.76
CA SER A 129 2.61 6.34 12.06
C SER A 129 1.76 6.53 10.80
N ILE A 130 0.46 6.20 10.85
CA ILE A 130 -0.48 6.51 9.75
C ILE A 130 -0.53 8.01 9.40
N SER A 131 -0.37 8.88 10.41
CA SER A 131 -0.25 10.33 10.18
C SER A 131 0.96 10.69 9.32
N THR A 132 2.09 9.99 9.49
CA THR A 132 3.29 10.15 8.66
C THR A 132 3.00 9.80 7.21
N LEU A 133 2.29 8.68 6.96
CA LEU A 133 1.86 8.32 5.60
C LEU A 133 0.97 9.40 4.98
N MET A 134 -0.03 9.88 5.74
CA MET A 134 -0.96 10.90 5.26
C MET A 134 -0.23 12.20 4.90
N GLN A 135 0.65 12.69 5.78
CA GLN A 135 1.44 13.89 5.52
C GLN A 135 2.34 13.73 4.28
N HIS A 136 2.94 12.54 4.11
CA HIS A 136 3.73 12.26 2.93
C HIS A 136 2.89 12.36 1.65
N PHE A 137 1.77 11.64 1.56
CA PHE A 137 0.95 11.63 0.35
C PHE A 137 0.23 12.97 0.08
N GLU A 138 -0.01 13.78 1.12
CA GLU A 138 -0.48 15.15 0.97
C GLU A 138 0.59 16.03 0.34
N ARG A 139 1.83 15.95 0.85
CA ARG A 139 2.98 16.70 0.32
C ARG A 139 3.29 16.33 -1.13
N THR A 140 3.10 15.07 -1.52
CA THR A 140 3.33 14.59 -2.89
C THR A 140 2.10 14.71 -3.80
N GLY A 141 1.01 15.30 -3.31
CA GLY A 141 -0.22 15.52 -4.08
C GLY A 141 -1.00 14.25 -4.45
N GLN A 142 -0.64 13.11 -3.87
CA GLN A 142 -1.22 11.80 -4.22
C GLN A 142 -2.55 11.52 -3.54
N LEU A 143 -2.86 12.21 -2.45
CA LEU A 143 -4.07 11.95 -1.66
C LEU A 143 -5.36 12.56 -2.23
N GLY A 144 -5.28 13.34 -3.31
CA GLY A 144 -6.39 14.16 -3.79
C GLY A 144 -6.74 15.30 -2.81
N ALA A 145 -7.89 15.93 -2.98
CA ALA A 145 -8.35 17.00 -2.09
C ALA A 145 -9.17 16.42 -0.93
N PRO A 146 -8.75 16.56 0.35
CA PRO A 146 -9.56 16.09 1.47
C PRO A 146 -10.91 16.83 1.47
N ALA A 147 -11.99 16.14 1.84
CA ALA A 147 -13.25 16.82 2.11
C ALA A 147 -13.01 17.92 3.17
N ALA A 148 -13.49 19.16 2.92
CA ALA A 148 -13.20 20.35 3.72
C ALA A 148 -13.49 20.23 5.25
N ALA A 149 -14.20 19.19 5.69
CA ALA A 149 -14.52 18.90 7.09
C ALA A 149 -13.83 17.64 7.67
N GLY A 150 -12.91 17.00 6.93
CA GLY A 150 -12.63 15.57 7.09
C GLY A 150 -11.39 15.15 7.88
N ARG A 151 -10.32 15.96 7.96
CA ARG A 151 -9.02 15.50 8.49
C ARG A 151 -9.06 15.11 9.97
N SER A 152 -9.63 15.96 10.83
CA SER A 152 -9.75 15.70 12.28
C SER A 152 -10.72 14.57 12.59
N PHE A 153 -11.85 14.50 11.88
CA PHE A 153 -12.84 13.42 11.99
C PHE A 153 -12.25 12.07 11.56
N TRP A 154 -11.49 12.02 10.47
CA TRP A 154 -10.91 10.77 9.99
C TRP A 154 -9.77 10.29 10.87
N LEU A 155 -8.89 11.18 11.35
CA LEU A 155 -7.89 10.82 12.36
C LEU A 155 -8.54 10.28 13.65
N ALA A 156 -9.65 10.87 14.10
CA ALA A 156 -10.41 10.35 15.25
C ALA A 156 -11.04 8.97 14.97
N LYS A 157 -11.55 8.75 13.75
CA LYS A 157 -12.16 7.47 13.33
C LYS A 157 -11.13 6.37 13.10
N VAL A 158 -9.95 6.71 12.57
CA VAL A 158 -8.79 5.81 12.46
C VAL A 158 -8.32 5.41 13.85
N ARG A 159 -8.23 6.35 14.80
CA ARG A 159 -7.90 6.03 16.20
C ARG A 159 -8.92 5.07 16.82
N HIS A 160 -10.21 5.21 16.50
CA HIS A 160 -11.25 4.28 16.96
C HIS A 160 -11.13 2.88 16.30
N TRP A 161 -10.64 2.80 15.06
CA TRP A 161 -10.37 1.53 14.36
C TRP A 161 -9.09 0.80 14.79
N LEU A 162 -8.17 1.50 15.45
CA LEU A 162 -6.95 0.93 16.04
C LEU A 162 -7.13 0.55 17.51
N ALA A 163 -8.24 0.97 18.14
CA ALA A 163 -8.53 0.78 19.56
C ALA A 163 -9.52 -0.38 19.85
N GLY A 164 -9.84 -1.21 18.85
CA GLY A 164 -10.65 -2.42 18.97
C GLY A 164 -10.12 -3.52 18.08
#